data_AF-A0A975U869-F1
#
_entry.id   AF-A0A975U869-F1
#
_cell.length_a   1.000
_cell.length_b   1.000
_cell.length_c   1.000
_cell.angle_alpha   90.00
_cell.angle_beta   90.00
_cell.angle_gamma   90.00
#
_symmetry.space_group_name_H-M   'P 1'
#
loop_
_entity.id
_entity.type
_entity.pdbx_description
1 polymer ?
#
loop_
_entity_poly.entity_id
_entity_poly.type
_entity_poly.pdbx_seq_one_letter_code
_entity_poly.pdbx_strand_id
1 'polypeptide(L)'
;MSDSTTENMVDFGLFTYGREYYESAQILKENHVTSNSYYILLALAIECFLKSIRTTVMWNGSVANKVQHTKNVHDLAKIYHKITVNYPEDAAWLEQKYAEQFQRSLKADIELNKDVFTLRRYPYSNKGEIPKIPLPQTREELLYGMQYKNDIAVYEKHLEDVAQFFYDTLSPHFS
;
A
#
# COMPACT_ATOMS: atom_id res chain seq x y z
N MET A 1 27.05 2.25 -26.74
CA MET A 1 25.75 2.84 -26.35
C MET A 1 25.97 3.47 -24.99
N SER A 2 25.51 4.71 -24.78
CA SER A 2 25.68 5.40 -23.50
C SER A 2 24.56 5.02 -22.55
N ASP A 3 24.93 4.66 -21.32
CA ASP A 3 23.97 4.51 -20.24
C ASP A 3 23.52 5.90 -19.76
N SER A 4 22.24 6.06 -19.49
CA SER A 4 21.68 7.30 -18.95
C SER A 4 20.52 7.03 -17.98
N THR A 5 20.15 8.04 -17.19
CA THR A 5 19.13 7.95 -16.15
C THR A 5 18.12 9.09 -16.25
N THR A 6 16.85 8.80 -16.00
CA THR A 6 15.79 9.80 -15.89
C THR A 6 15.12 9.67 -14.53
N GLU A 7 14.91 10.79 -13.85
CA GLU A 7 14.16 10.87 -12.60
C GLU A 7 12.73 11.28 -12.90
N ASN A 8 11.78 10.43 -12.52
CA ASN A 8 10.36 10.72 -12.65
C ASN A 8 9.78 11.02 -11.28
N MET A 9 8.95 12.06 -11.18
CA MET A 9 8.20 12.33 -9.96
C MET A 9 7.24 11.18 -9.65
N VAL A 10 6.59 10.64 -10.68
CA VAL A 10 5.69 9.49 -10.61
C VAL A 10 6.01 8.52 -11.75
N ASP A 11 6.18 7.23 -11.43
CA ASP A 11 6.34 6.16 -12.41
C ASP A 11 5.02 5.85 -13.10
N PHE A 12 4.99 6.02 -14.42
CA PHE A 12 3.81 5.75 -15.23
C PHE A 12 3.29 4.31 -15.06
N GLY A 13 4.19 3.32 -15.03
CA GLY A 13 3.82 1.91 -14.94
C GLY A 13 3.18 1.58 -13.61
N LEU A 14 3.90 1.83 -12.51
CA LEU A 14 3.40 1.54 -11.17
C LEU A 14 2.14 2.33 -10.83
N PHE A 15 2.05 3.60 -11.25
CA PHE A 15 0.84 4.39 -11.06
C PHE A 15 -0.36 3.78 -11.79
N THR A 16 -0.18 3.36 -13.05
CA THR A 16 -1.26 2.73 -13.85
C THR A 16 -1.82 1.49 -13.15
N TYR A 17 -0.95 0.60 -12.67
CA TYR A 17 -1.38 -0.57 -11.90
C TYR A 17 -2.07 -0.17 -10.59
N GLY A 18 -1.57 0.85 -9.89
CA GLY A 18 -2.19 1.36 -8.67
C GLY A 18 -3.62 1.85 -8.92
N ARG A 19 -3.82 2.60 -10.01
CA ARG A 19 -5.12 3.05 -10.49
C ARG A 19 -6.05 1.87 -10.79
N GLU A 20 -5.60 0.89 -11.57
CA GLU A 20 -6.42 -0.27 -11.94
C GLU A 20 -6.90 -1.05 -10.71
N TYR A 21 -6.02 -1.25 -9.71
CA TYR A 21 -6.40 -1.89 -8.45
C TYR A 21 -7.40 -1.06 -7.65
N TYR A 22 -7.18 0.25 -7.58
CA TYR A 22 -8.08 1.16 -6.86
C TYR A 22 -9.48 1.19 -7.49
N GLU A 23 -9.57 1.35 -8.81
CA GLU A 23 -10.83 1.35 -9.56
C GLU A 23 -11.55 -0.01 -9.45
N SER A 24 -10.80 -1.11 -9.51
CA SER A 24 -11.35 -2.46 -9.26
C SER A 24 -11.91 -2.60 -7.85
N ALA A 25 -11.26 -2.01 -6.85
CA ALA A 25 -11.75 -2.00 -5.47
C ALA A 25 -13.06 -1.19 -5.37
N GLN A 26 -13.16 -0.05 -6.05
CA GLN A 26 -14.40 0.75 -6.07
C GLN A 26 -15.57 -0.04 -6.68
N ILE A 27 -15.34 -0.78 -7.77
CA ILE A 27 -16.36 -1.67 -8.37
C ILE A 27 -16.84 -2.71 -7.34
N LEU A 28 -15.94 -3.34 -6.58
CA LEU A 28 -16.34 -4.28 -5.52
C LEU A 28 -17.19 -3.59 -4.45
N LYS A 29 -16.81 -2.39 -4.02
CA LYS A 29 -17.55 -1.61 -3.02
C LYS A 29 -18.96 -1.25 -3.50
N GLU A 30 -19.09 -0.80 -4.75
CA GLU A 30 -20.39 -0.50 -5.38
C GLU A 30 -21.31 -1.73 -5.43
N ASN A 31 -20.74 -2.92 -5.54
CA ASN A 31 -21.46 -4.19 -5.47
C ASN A 31 -21.59 -4.75 -4.04
N HIS A 32 -21.32 -3.93 -3.02
CA HIS A 32 -21.39 -4.29 -1.60
C HIS A 32 -20.47 -5.47 -1.19
N VAL A 33 -19.35 -5.65 -1.89
CA VAL A 33 -18.34 -6.65 -1.57
C VAL A 33 -17.23 -6.03 -0.72
N THR A 34 -17.37 -6.07 0.60
CA THR A 34 -16.35 -5.64 1.58
C THR A 34 -15.62 -6.85 2.18
N SER A 35 -14.89 -7.56 1.30
CA SER A 35 -14.19 -8.82 1.64
C SER A 35 -12.66 -8.66 1.54
N ASN A 36 -11.92 -9.76 1.79
CA ASN A 36 -10.46 -9.74 1.64
C ASN A 36 -10.01 -9.27 0.25
N SER A 37 -10.72 -9.62 -0.81
CA SER A 37 -10.39 -9.17 -2.16
C SER A 37 -10.41 -7.64 -2.26
N TYR A 38 -11.41 -7.01 -1.63
CA TYR A 38 -11.53 -5.56 -1.58
C TYR A 38 -10.36 -4.92 -0.84
N TYR A 39 -10.06 -5.39 0.37
CA TYR A 39 -8.95 -4.84 1.17
C TYR A 39 -7.58 -5.06 0.52
N ILE A 40 -7.37 -6.21 -0.14
CA ILE A 40 -6.14 -6.53 -0.84
C ILE A 40 -5.95 -5.59 -2.04
N LEU A 41 -7.01 -5.30 -2.79
CA LEU A 41 -6.93 -4.37 -3.93
C LEU A 41 -6.60 -2.95 -3.47
N LEU A 42 -7.19 -2.46 -2.39
CA LEU A 42 -6.79 -1.17 -1.81
C LEU A 42 -5.33 -1.16 -1.35
N ALA A 43 -4.88 -2.21 -0.67
CA ALA A 43 -3.49 -2.29 -0.21
C ALA A 43 -2.50 -2.37 -1.39
N LEU A 44 -2.84 -3.10 -2.45
CA LEU A 44 -2.07 -3.15 -3.70
C LEU A 44 -2.02 -1.77 -4.38
N ALA A 45 -3.14 -1.06 -4.43
CA ALA A 45 -3.19 0.28 -4.97
C ALA A 45 -2.23 1.22 -4.23
N ILE A 46 -2.32 1.25 -2.89
CA ILE A 46 -1.43 2.07 -2.05
C ILE A 46 0.03 1.68 -2.23
N GLU A 47 0.35 0.37 -2.27
CA GLU A 47 1.71 -0.11 -2.52
C GLU A 47 2.26 0.41 -3.87
N CYS A 48 1.45 0.32 -4.94
CA CYS A 48 1.78 0.81 -6.26
C CYS A 48 1.99 2.33 -6.29
N PHE A 49 1.08 3.09 -5.69
CA PHE A 49 1.21 4.55 -5.60
C PHE A 49 2.47 4.97 -4.85
N LEU A 50 2.72 4.39 -3.67
CA LEU A 50 3.93 4.67 -2.91
C LEU A 50 5.21 4.33 -3.68
N LYS A 51 5.22 3.20 -4.41
CA LYS A 51 6.37 2.79 -5.22
C LYS A 51 6.53 3.61 -6.49
N SER A 52 5.49 4.28 -6.95
CA SER A 52 5.55 5.16 -8.12
C SER A 52 6.25 6.48 -7.83
N ILE A 53 6.32 6.93 -6.58
CA ILE A 53 6.93 8.21 -6.22
C ILE A 53 8.46 8.15 -6.36
N ARG A 54 9.04 9.12 -7.07
CA ARG A 54 10.49 9.34 -7.24
C ARG A 54 11.23 8.10 -7.73
N THR A 55 10.77 7.54 -8.85
CA THR A 55 11.47 6.42 -9.51
C THR A 55 12.54 6.91 -10.46
N THR A 56 13.58 6.09 -10.63
CA THR A 56 14.65 6.34 -11.59
C THR A 56 14.59 5.29 -12.70
N VAL A 57 14.43 5.72 -13.95
CA VAL A 57 14.50 4.85 -15.13
C VAL A 57 15.94 4.85 -15.63
N MET A 58 16.52 3.66 -15.79
CA MET A 58 17.82 3.46 -16.37
C MET A 58 17.68 2.99 -17.82
N TRP A 59 18.41 3.67 -18.71
CA TRP A 59 18.37 3.48 -20.16
C TRP A 59 19.69 2.93 -20.66
N ASN A 60 19.62 2.05 -21.66
CA ASN A 60 20.77 1.65 -22.49
C ASN A 60 20.49 2.13 -23.92
N GLY A 61 21.11 3.24 -24.32
CA GLY A 61 20.70 3.95 -25.54
C GLY A 61 19.27 4.46 -25.44
N SER A 62 18.42 4.12 -26.42
CA SER A 62 16.99 4.49 -26.47
C SER A 62 16.05 3.47 -25.81
N VAL A 63 16.59 2.42 -25.18
CA VAL A 63 15.79 1.33 -24.59
C VAL A 63 15.80 1.47 -23.07
N ALA A 64 14.60 1.56 -22.47
CA ALA A 64 14.42 1.49 -21.03
C ALA A 64 14.78 0.07 -20.56
N ASN A 65 15.77 -0.04 -19.67
CA ASN A 65 16.29 -1.32 -19.20
C ASN A 65 15.70 -1.69 -17.82
N LYS A 66 15.62 -0.72 -16.91
CA LYS A 66 15.22 -0.99 -15.52
C LYS A 66 14.67 0.24 -14.82
N VAL A 67 13.63 0.04 -14.01
CA VAL A 67 13.10 1.04 -13.07
C VAL A 67 13.63 0.73 -11.67
N GLN A 68 14.15 1.76 -11.00
CA GLN A 68 14.48 1.72 -9.58
C GLN A 68 13.29 2.23 -8.76
N HIS A 69 12.78 1.34 -7.92
CA HIS A 69 11.74 1.62 -6.92
C HIS A 69 12.04 0.77 -5.68
N THR A 70 11.27 0.95 -4.60
CA THR A 70 11.38 0.09 -3.42
C THR A 70 11.04 -1.37 -3.75
N LYS A 71 12.04 -2.26 -3.75
CA LYS A 71 11.90 -3.69 -4.06
C LYS A 71 11.72 -4.55 -2.81
N ASN A 72 11.05 -5.70 -2.96
CA ASN A 72 10.92 -6.78 -1.96
C ASN A 72 10.40 -6.33 -0.59
N VAL A 73 9.61 -5.25 -0.56
CA VAL A 73 8.93 -4.75 0.63
C VAL A 73 7.47 -4.53 0.25
N HIS A 74 6.57 -5.10 1.04
CA HIS A 74 5.11 -4.97 0.90
C HIS A 74 4.45 -4.34 2.14
N ASP A 75 5.25 -4.07 3.17
CA ASP A 75 4.83 -3.32 4.35
C ASP A 75 4.72 -1.85 3.95
N LEU A 76 3.48 -1.32 3.95
CA LEU A 76 3.19 0.03 3.46
C LEU A 76 3.95 1.10 4.26
N ALA A 77 4.06 0.92 5.57
CA ALA A 77 4.78 1.84 6.45
C ALA A 77 6.28 1.86 6.14
N LYS A 78 6.89 0.70 5.87
CA LYS A 78 8.30 0.64 5.43
C LYS A 78 8.52 1.27 4.06
N ILE A 79 7.58 1.14 3.13
CA ILE A 79 7.68 1.80 1.81
C ILE A 79 7.59 3.32 2.00
N TYR A 80 6.59 3.80 2.74
CA TYR A 80 6.44 5.23 3.02
C TYR A 80 7.65 5.80 3.78
N HIS A 81 8.19 5.08 4.76
CA HIS A 81 9.38 5.50 5.50
C HIS A 81 10.58 5.74 4.58
N LYS A 82 10.77 4.95 3.51
CA LYS A 82 11.84 5.21 2.53
C LYS A 82 11.67 6.55 1.82
N ILE A 83 10.43 6.96 1.53
CA ILE A 83 10.14 8.28 0.99
C ILE A 83 10.50 9.35 2.03
N THR A 84 10.11 9.16 3.30
CA THR A 84 10.45 10.12 4.38
C THR A 84 11.96 10.33 4.57
N VAL A 85 12.77 9.30 4.33
CA VAL A 85 14.24 9.36 4.49
C VAL A 85 14.91 9.93 3.25
N ASN A 86 14.51 9.47 2.07
CA ASN A 86 15.19 9.82 0.82
C ASN A 86 14.69 11.15 0.23
N TYR A 87 13.42 11.50 0.47
CA TYR A 87 12.73 12.65 -0.10
C TYR A 87 11.85 13.34 0.98
N PRO A 88 12.46 13.91 2.03
CA PRO A 88 11.74 14.45 3.19
C PRO A 88 10.78 15.59 2.84
N GLU A 89 11.09 16.41 1.83
CA GLU A 89 10.22 17.50 1.38
C GLU A 89 8.93 16.98 0.73
N ASP A 90 9.03 15.97 -0.14
CA ASP A 90 7.86 15.32 -0.73
C ASP A 90 7.01 14.64 0.33
N ALA A 91 7.64 13.97 1.30
CA ALA A 91 6.94 13.34 2.40
C ALA A 91 6.19 14.35 3.28
N ALA A 92 6.81 15.49 3.59
CA ALA A 92 6.19 16.56 4.34
C ALA A 92 5.00 17.17 3.58
N TRP A 93 5.15 17.36 2.26
CA TRP A 93 4.07 17.83 1.40
C TRP A 93 2.89 16.85 1.36
N LEU A 94 3.15 15.54 1.21
CA LEU A 94 2.11 14.50 1.26
C LEU A 94 1.39 14.48 2.60
N GLU A 95 2.12 14.55 3.70
CA GLU A 95 1.55 14.57 5.05
C GLU A 95 0.67 15.82 5.26
N GLN A 96 1.13 16.98 4.80
CA GLN A 96 0.36 18.22 4.85
C GLN A 96 -0.93 18.10 4.04
N LYS A 97 -0.85 17.64 2.78
CA LYS A 97 -2.02 17.50 1.90
C LYS A 97 -3.05 16.53 2.47
N TYR A 98 -2.59 15.42 3.04
CA TYR A 98 -3.46 14.47 3.71
C TYR A 98 -4.14 15.09 4.93
N ALA A 99 -3.40 15.83 5.75
CA ALA A 99 -3.94 16.51 6.93
C ALA A 99 -4.95 17.59 6.55
N GLU A 100 -4.72 18.34 5.46
CA GLU A 100 -5.69 19.30 4.93
C GLU A 100 -7.02 18.63 4.54
N GLN A 101 -6.96 17.44 3.92
CA GLN A 101 -8.14 16.72 3.44
C GLN A 101 -8.89 15.93 4.54
N PHE A 102 -8.16 15.24 5.42
CA PHE A 102 -8.75 14.29 6.38
C PHE A 102 -8.58 14.69 7.85
N GLN A 103 -7.82 15.75 8.15
CA GLN A 103 -7.53 16.19 9.53
C GLN A 103 -6.87 15.09 10.39
N ARG A 104 -6.09 14.20 9.76
CA ARG A 104 -5.36 13.09 10.37
C ARG A 104 -3.93 13.01 9.83
N SER A 105 -3.12 12.13 10.41
CA SER A 105 -1.75 11.86 9.93
C SER A 105 -1.75 10.74 8.89
N LEU A 106 -1.18 11.01 7.72
CA LEU A 106 -1.01 10.02 6.66
C LEU A 106 -0.15 8.86 7.16
N LYS A 107 0.97 9.18 7.83
CA LYS A 107 1.83 8.18 8.44
C LYS A 107 1.08 7.27 9.41
N ALA A 108 0.24 7.83 10.29
CA ALA A 108 -0.52 7.05 11.26
C ALA A 108 -1.53 6.12 10.57
N ASP A 109 -2.22 6.61 9.54
CA ASP A 109 -3.24 5.85 8.82
C ASP A 109 -2.63 4.73 7.96
N ILE A 110 -1.45 4.96 7.39
CA ILE A 110 -0.64 3.91 6.74
C ILE A 110 -0.21 2.85 7.75
N GLU A 111 0.23 3.25 8.95
CA GLU A 111 0.70 2.31 9.99
C GLU A 111 -0.41 1.35 10.44
N LEU A 112 -1.66 1.83 10.56
CA LEU A 112 -2.82 1.02 10.94
C LEU A 112 -3.06 -0.17 10.00
N ASN A 113 -2.76 -0.02 8.70
CA ASN A 113 -3.03 -1.02 7.67
C ASN A 113 -1.76 -1.57 7.01
N LYS A 114 -0.57 -1.36 7.60
CA LYS A 114 0.72 -1.64 6.96
C LYS A 114 0.90 -3.07 6.46
N ASP A 115 0.27 -4.03 7.14
CA ASP A 115 0.43 -5.47 6.88
C ASP A 115 -0.79 -6.11 6.20
N VAL A 116 -1.81 -5.33 5.83
CA VAL A 116 -3.07 -5.82 5.22
C VAL A 116 -2.79 -6.71 4.01
N PHE A 117 -1.93 -6.26 3.09
CA PHE A 117 -1.54 -7.07 1.94
C PHE A 117 -0.85 -8.37 2.35
N THR A 118 0.04 -8.34 3.34
CA THR A 118 0.82 -9.53 3.68
C THR A 118 0.00 -10.57 4.42
N LEU A 119 -0.87 -10.14 5.34
CA LEU A 119 -1.55 -11.01 6.31
C LEU A 119 -2.96 -11.43 5.86
N ARG A 120 -3.65 -10.64 5.02
CA ARG A 120 -5.01 -10.99 4.53
C ARG A 120 -5.03 -11.81 3.24
N ARG A 121 -3.88 -12.00 2.58
CA ARG A 121 -3.76 -12.78 1.32
C ARG A 121 -4.06 -14.27 1.49
N TYR A 122 -3.65 -14.86 2.60
CA TYR A 122 -3.78 -16.29 2.84
C TYR A 122 -4.33 -16.55 4.24
N PRO A 123 -5.16 -17.59 4.41
CA PRO A 123 -5.58 -18.03 5.74
C PRO A 123 -4.41 -18.60 6.56
N TYR A 124 -3.29 -18.92 5.92
CA TYR A 124 -2.09 -19.51 6.52
C TYR A 124 -0.98 -18.46 6.69
N SER A 125 -0.20 -18.57 7.78
CA SER A 125 0.95 -17.71 7.98
C SER A 125 1.94 -17.82 6.80
N ASN A 126 2.84 -16.86 6.66
CA ASN A 126 3.90 -16.88 5.65
C ASN A 126 4.84 -18.11 5.76
N LYS A 127 4.79 -18.85 6.87
CA LYS A 127 5.48 -20.13 7.08
C LYS A 127 4.68 -21.35 6.62
N GLY A 128 3.49 -21.15 6.07
CA GLY A 128 2.58 -22.23 5.66
C GLY A 128 2.02 -23.02 6.84
N GLU A 129 2.12 -22.48 8.05
CA GLU A 129 1.59 -23.15 9.24
C GLU A 129 0.07 -23.15 9.13
N ILE A 130 -0.54 -24.34 9.13
CA ILE A 130 -1.96 -24.48 9.41
C ILE A 130 -2.15 -23.89 10.80
N PRO A 131 -3.06 -22.90 10.98
CA PRO A 131 -3.41 -22.45 12.29
C PRO A 131 -3.83 -23.67 13.09
N LYS A 132 -2.98 -24.12 14.03
CA LYS A 132 -3.49 -24.97 15.09
C LYS A 132 -4.64 -24.17 15.68
N ILE A 133 -5.77 -24.81 15.97
CA ILE A 133 -6.80 -24.19 16.78
C ILE A 133 -6.27 -24.38 18.21
N PRO A 134 -5.62 -23.39 18.86
CA PRO A 134 -5.37 -23.52 20.27
C PRO A 134 -6.69 -23.82 20.97
N LEU A 135 -6.66 -24.66 22.00
CA LEU A 135 -7.77 -24.59 22.95
C LEU A 135 -7.62 -23.24 23.65
N PRO A 136 -8.67 -22.40 23.71
CA PRO A 136 -8.58 -21.11 24.38
C PRO A 136 -8.13 -21.35 25.83
N GLN A 137 -7.02 -20.70 26.22
CA GLN A 137 -6.38 -20.90 27.53
C GLN A 137 -6.69 -19.77 28.51
N THR A 138 -7.25 -18.67 28.03
CA THR A 138 -7.63 -17.50 28.82
C THR A 138 -9.13 -17.24 28.76
N ARG A 139 -9.64 -16.51 29.76
CA ARG A 139 -11.04 -16.09 29.83
C ARG A 139 -11.37 -15.16 28.66
N GLU A 140 -10.45 -14.29 28.28
CA GLU A 140 -10.60 -13.41 27.12
C GLU A 140 -10.72 -14.21 25.81
N GLU A 141 -9.87 -15.22 25.58
CA GLU A 141 -9.95 -16.07 24.36
C GLU A 141 -11.25 -16.88 24.28
N LEU A 142 -11.79 -17.32 25.43
CA LEU A 142 -13.09 -17.99 25.53
C LEU A 142 -14.26 -17.05 25.19
N LEU A 143 -14.16 -15.79 25.57
CA LEU A 143 -15.23 -14.80 25.41
C LEU A 143 -15.20 -14.10 24.03
N TYR A 144 -14.01 -13.89 23.47
CA TYR A 144 -13.81 -13.05 22.28
C TYR A 144 -13.19 -13.81 21.10
N GLY A 145 -12.90 -15.10 21.24
CA GLY A 145 -12.21 -15.90 20.24
C GLY A 145 -10.70 -15.71 20.26
N MET A 146 -9.99 -16.51 19.48
CA MET A 146 -8.53 -16.46 19.39
C MET A 146 -8.12 -15.66 18.16
N GLN A 147 -7.22 -14.69 18.34
CA GLN A 147 -6.60 -13.98 17.22
C GLN A 147 -5.57 -14.88 16.53
N TYR A 148 -5.80 -15.17 15.26
CA TYR A 148 -4.78 -15.80 14.42
C TYR A 148 -3.77 -14.75 13.96
N LYS A 149 -2.50 -15.16 13.76
CA LYS A 149 -1.44 -14.24 13.28
C LYS A 149 -1.80 -13.49 11.99
N ASN A 150 -2.68 -14.07 11.16
CA ASN A 150 -3.14 -13.49 9.91
C ASN A 150 -4.52 -12.83 10.01
N ASP A 151 -5.20 -12.98 11.15
CA ASP A 151 -6.47 -12.34 11.41
C ASP A 151 -6.22 -10.99 12.08
N ILE A 152 -5.71 -10.05 11.27
CA ILE A 152 -5.52 -8.67 11.67
C ILE A 152 -6.79 -7.87 11.42
N ALA A 153 -7.02 -6.87 12.27
CA ALA A 153 -8.02 -5.85 12.02
C ALA A 153 -7.67 -5.08 10.74
N VAL A 154 -8.69 -4.81 9.92
CA VAL A 154 -8.60 -3.89 8.79
C VAL A 154 -9.33 -2.62 9.18
N TYR A 155 -8.61 -1.51 9.22
CA TYR A 155 -9.20 -0.20 9.49
C TYR A 155 -9.73 0.37 8.17
N GLU A 156 -10.85 -0.18 7.70
CA GLU A 156 -11.40 0.01 6.36
C GLU A 156 -11.42 1.47 5.91
N LYS A 157 -12.04 2.36 6.71
CA LYS A 157 -12.13 3.79 6.36
C LYS A 157 -10.75 4.44 6.17
N HIS A 158 -9.78 4.12 7.01
CA HIS A 158 -8.43 4.66 6.90
C HIS A 158 -7.71 4.10 5.66
N LEU A 159 -7.93 2.81 5.34
CA LEU A 159 -7.39 2.18 4.13
C LEU A 159 -7.97 2.83 2.86
N GLU A 160 -9.28 3.06 2.84
CA GLU A 160 -9.97 3.76 1.75
C GLU A 160 -9.47 5.19 1.57
N ASP A 161 -9.39 5.97 2.66
CA ASP A 161 -8.98 7.36 2.63
C ASP A 161 -7.53 7.51 2.12
N VAL A 162 -6.63 6.61 2.54
CA VAL A 162 -5.24 6.58 2.05
C VAL A 162 -5.19 6.22 0.56
N ALA A 163 -5.96 5.24 0.10
CA ALA A 163 -5.99 4.85 -1.30
C ALA A 163 -6.54 5.97 -2.20
N GLN A 164 -7.66 6.57 -1.79
CA GLN A 164 -8.27 7.73 -2.45
C GLN A 164 -7.30 8.90 -2.52
N PHE A 165 -6.67 9.24 -1.39
CA PHE A 165 -5.71 10.34 -1.32
C PHE A 165 -4.61 10.21 -2.36
N PHE A 166 -3.98 9.04 -2.44
CA PHE A 166 -2.91 8.82 -3.40
C PHE A 166 -3.41 8.83 -4.84
N TYR A 167 -4.59 8.25 -5.11
CA TYR A 167 -5.22 8.31 -6.42
C TYR A 167 -5.40 9.76 -6.89
N ASP A 168 -6.03 10.59 -6.06
CA ASP A 168 -6.32 11.99 -6.39
C ASP A 168 -5.05 12.85 -6.46
N THR A 169 -4.14 12.66 -5.52
CA THR A 169 -2.94 13.51 -5.36
C THR A 169 -1.90 13.24 -6.43
N LEU A 170 -1.74 11.97 -6.85
CA LEU A 170 -0.73 11.59 -7.83
C LEU A 170 -1.24 11.66 -9.28
N SER A 171 -2.56 11.57 -9.51
CA SER A 171 -3.15 11.65 -10.85
C SER A 171 -2.71 12.87 -11.68
N PRO A 172 -2.61 14.10 -11.13
CA PRO A 172 -2.14 15.26 -11.89
C PRO A 172 -0.67 15.18 -12.35
N HIS A 173 0.12 14.32 -11.72
CA HIS A 173 1.53 14.10 -12.06
C HIS A 173 1.71 12.95 -13.07
N PHE A 174 0.61 12.33 -13.49
CA PHE A 174 0.55 11.38 -14.58
C PHE A 174 0.31 12.12 -15.89
N SER A 175 1.34 12.17 -16.74
CA SER A 175 1.31 12.74 -18.10
C SER A 175 1.55 11.68 -19.16
#